data_AF-A0A7K1SGY7-F1
#
_entry.id   AF-A0A7K1SGY7-F1
#
_cell.length_a   1.000
_cell.length_b   1.000
_cell.length_c   1.000
_cell.angle_alpha   90.00
_cell.angle_beta   90.00
_cell.angle_gamma   90.00
#
_symmetry.space_group_name_H-M   'P 1'
#
loop_
_entity.id
_entity.type
_entity.pdbx_description
1 polymer ?
#
loop_
_entity_poly.entity_id
_entity_poly.type
_entity_poly.pdbx_seq_one_letter_code
_entity_poly.pdbx_strand_id
1 'polypeptide(L)'
;MKTALFTFIALQGTIAFAQTPTVPAPDMQIKTAILAAPADKRDGATVYGYSPKNEFVVLRKGTNELICLADDPAQKGLSVSCYHRDLDPFMERGRILKKDGKKPAEILAMREQEVKDKKLTMPTHPSTLFSYTAKDGDFDATTGEVKDGYLRYVVYIPYATAESTGLPLKPEAPGMPWIMDPGTHRAHIMINPPVSTTAHH
;
A
#
# COMPACT_ATOMS: atom_id res chain seq x y z
N MET A 1 69.14 0.33 24.80
CA MET A 1 68.47 0.24 23.48
C MET A 1 67.09 -0.38 23.72
N LYS A 2 66.00 0.38 23.56
CA LYS A 2 64.62 -0.11 23.77
C LYS A 2 64.00 -0.41 22.40
N THR A 3 63.73 -1.68 22.14
CA THR A 3 63.12 -2.17 20.90
C THR A 3 61.61 -1.92 20.97
N ALA A 4 61.08 -1.06 20.09
CA ALA A 4 59.65 -0.82 19.96
C ALA A 4 59.08 -1.78 18.91
N LEU A 5 58.13 -2.64 19.31
CA LEU A 5 57.44 -3.57 18.44
C LEU A 5 56.14 -2.92 17.93
N PHE A 6 56.09 -2.60 16.63
CA PHE A 6 54.89 -2.08 15.98
C PHE A 6 54.03 -3.24 15.48
N THR A 7 52.87 -3.45 16.11
CA THR A 7 51.87 -4.41 15.66
C THR A 7 50.95 -3.75 14.65
N PHE A 8 50.97 -4.21 13.39
CA PHE A 8 50.12 -3.74 12.31
C PHE A 8 48.78 -4.49 12.35
N ILE A 9 47.70 -3.83 12.76
CA ILE A 9 46.34 -4.40 12.75
C ILE A 9 45.73 -4.14 11.36
N ALA A 10 45.59 -5.20 10.57
CA ALA A 10 44.90 -5.15 9.28
C ALA A 10 43.37 -5.17 9.51
N LEU A 11 42.73 -4.02 9.30
CA LEU A 11 41.28 -3.86 9.36
C LEU A 11 40.65 -4.42 8.06
N GLN A 12 40.18 -5.66 8.09
CA GLN A 12 39.42 -6.24 6.99
C GLN A 12 38.00 -5.68 6.98
N GLY A 13 37.75 -4.69 6.13
CA GLY A 13 36.41 -4.16 5.89
C GLY A 13 35.52 -5.20 5.22
N THR A 14 34.53 -5.72 5.94
CA THR A 14 33.47 -6.54 5.37
C THR A 14 32.53 -5.64 4.55
N ILE A 15 32.61 -5.75 3.23
CA ILE A 15 31.62 -5.13 2.33
C ILE A 15 30.34 -5.95 2.46
N ALA A 16 29.38 -5.44 3.25
CA ALA A 16 28.04 -5.99 3.30
C ALA A 16 27.33 -5.69 1.98
N PHE A 17 27.25 -6.67 1.08
CA PHE A 17 26.36 -6.60 -0.07
C PHE A 17 24.92 -6.59 0.47
N ALA A 18 24.20 -5.49 0.25
CA ALA A 18 22.77 -5.45 0.52
C ALA A 18 22.08 -6.54 -0.31
N GLN A 19 21.45 -7.51 0.35
CA GLN A 19 20.67 -8.54 -0.34
C GLN A 19 19.53 -7.84 -1.07
N THR A 20 19.49 -7.99 -2.41
CA THR A 20 18.34 -7.52 -3.19
C THR A 20 17.14 -8.36 -2.75
N PRO A 21 16.00 -7.74 -2.39
CA PRO A 21 14.85 -8.50 -1.96
C PRO A 21 14.41 -9.46 -3.07
N THR A 22 14.17 -10.72 -2.72
CA THR A 22 13.73 -11.73 -3.68
C THR A 22 12.30 -11.43 -4.10
N VAL A 23 12.11 -11.04 -5.36
CA VAL A 23 10.78 -10.78 -5.91
C VAL A 23 10.03 -12.11 -6.09
N PRO A 24 8.82 -12.29 -5.53
CA PRO A 24 8.05 -13.51 -5.71
C PRO A 24 7.64 -13.74 -7.17
N ALA A 25 7.32 -14.99 -7.53
CA ALA A 25 6.81 -15.30 -8.86
C ALA A 25 5.50 -14.53 -9.17
N PRO A 26 5.22 -14.18 -10.45
CA PRO A 26 4.03 -13.41 -10.83
C PRO A 26 2.71 -13.98 -10.27
N ASP A 27 2.52 -15.30 -10.33
CA ASP A 27 1.30 -15.94 -9.84
C ASP A 27 1.12 -15.78 -8.32
N MET A 28 2.24 -15.78 -7.57
CA MET A 28 2.22 -15.55 -6.13
C MET A 28 1.86 -14.10 -5.79
N GLN A 29 2.44 -13.15 -6.52
CA GLN A 29 2.08 -11.74 -6.37
C GLN A 29 0.60 -11.49 -6.72
N ILE A 30 0.07 -12.13 -7.77
CA ILE A 30 -1.34 -12.04 -8.12
C ILE A 30 -2.22 -12.66 -7.03
N LYS A 31 -1.88 -13.86 -6.55
CA LYS A 31 -2.60 -14.59 -5.51
C LYS A 31 -2.74 -13.75 -4.24
N THR A 32 -1.68 -13.08 -3.81
CA THR A 32 -1.71 -12.28 -2.57
C THR A 32 -2.32 -10.89 -2.79
N ALA A 33 -2.05 -10.22 -3.92
CA ALA A 33 -2.60 -8.89 -4.22
C ALA A 33 -4.14 -8.86 -4.17
N ILE A 34 -4.79 -9.89 -4.72
CA ILE A 34 -6.25 -9.97 -4.79
C ILE A 34 -6.91 -10.31 -3.45
N LEU A 35 -6.16 -10.63 -2.40
CA LEU A 35 -6.73 -10.85 -1.06
C LEU A 35 -7.42 -9.60 -0.52
N ALA A 36 -6.94 -8.41 -0.92
CA ALA A 36 -7.61 -7.14 -0.59
C ALA A 36 -8.92 -6.92 -1.37
N ALA A 37 -9.15 -7.57 -2.52
CA ALA A 37 -10.38 -7.39 -3.29
C ALA A 37 -11.55 -8.20 -2.72
N PRO A 38 -12.79 -7.68 -2.83
CA PRO A 38 -14.01 -8.46 -2.64
C PRO A 38 -13.99 -9.73 -3.49
N ALA A 39 -14.46 -10.85 -2.93
CA ALA A 39 -14.32 -12.18 -3.52
C ALA A 39 -14.87 -12.28 -4.96
N ASP A 40 -16.02 -11.66 -5.21
CA ASP A 40 -16.71 -11.62 -6.51
C ASP A 40 -15.99 -10.74 -7.56
N LYS A 41 -15.02 -9.93 -7.15
CA LYS A 41 -14.25 -9.03 -8.02
C LYS A 41 -12.83 -9.49 -8.27
N ARG A 42 -12.35 -10.53 -7.58
CA ARG A 42 -10.93 -10.97 -7.64
C ARG A 42 -10.48 -11.36 -9.03
N ASP A 43 -11.29 -12.11 -9.77
CA ASP A 43 -10.89 -12.66 -11.07
C ASP A 43 -10.78 -11.57 -12.16
N GLY A 44 -11.63 -10.55 -12.08
CA GLY A 44 -11.66 -9.45 -13.04
C GLY A 44 -10.69 -8.30 -12.74
N ALA A 45 -10.00 -8.30 -11.58
CA ALA A 45 -9.15 -7.18 -11.18
C ALA A 45 -7.87 -7.09 -12.01
N THR A 46 -7.48 -5.87 -12.39
CA THR A 46 -6.13 -5.61 -12.90
C THR A 46 -5.15 -5.75 -11.74
N VAL A 47 -3.99 -6.37 -11.96
CA VAL A 47 -2.97 -6.55 -10.93
C VAL A 47 -1.64 -5.98 -11.41
N TYR A 48 -1.12 -5.02 -10.64
CA TYR A 48 0.26 -4.60 -10.73
C TYR A 48 1.11 -5.33 -9.70
N GLY A 49 2.37 -5.54 -10.04
CA GLY A 49 3.39 -6.06 -9.14
C GLY A 49 4.77 -5.76 -9.69
N TYR A 50 5.71 -6.66 -9.45
CA TYR A 50 7.13 -6.43 -9.70
C TYR A 50 7.71 -7.49 -10.63
N SER A 51 8.49 -7.04 -11.61
CA SER A 51 9.28 -7.92 -12.49
C SER A 51 10.44 -8.56 -11.71
N PRO A 52 11.12 -9.59 -12.25
CA PRO A 52 12.34 -10.13 -11.64
C PRO A 52 13.47 -9.10 -11.42
N LYS A 53 13.40 -7.95 -12.11
CA LYS A 53 14.31 -6.81 -11.93
C LYS A 53 13.81 -5.78 -10.91
N ASN A 54 12.75 -6.12 -10.16
CA ASN A 54 12.06 -5.24 -9.23
C ASN A 54 11.45 -3.98 -9.88
N GLU A 55 11.04 -4.08 -11.15
CA GLU A 55 10.35 -2.99 -11.86
C GLU A 55 8.84 -3.14 -11.69
N PHE A 56 8.14 -2.04 -11.41
CA PHE A 56 6.69 -2.05 -11.26
C PHE A 56 6.00 -2.24 -12.62
N VAL A 57 5.25 -3.33 -12.78
CA VAL A 57 4.67 -3.78 -14.06
C VAL A 57 3.25 -4.31 -13.88
N VAL A 58 2.49 -4.37 -14.96
CA VAL A 58 1.20 -5.09 -15.00
C VAL A 58 1.48 -6.58 -15.06
N LEU A 59 1.05 -7.33 -14.06
CA LEU A 59 1.13 -8.80 -14.04
C LEU A 59 -0.11 -9.45 -14.64
N ARG A 60 -1.28 -8.83 -14.44
CA ARG A 60 -2.56 -9.27 -15.01
C ARG A 60 -3.37 -8.08 -15.46
N LYS A 61 -3.79 -8.07 -16.73
CA LYS A 61 -4.79 -7.11 -17.22
C LYS A 61 -6.19 -7.59 -16.82
N GLY A 62 -6.95 -6.75 -16.11
CA GLY A 62 -8.30 -7.04 -15.66
C GLY A 62 -9.39 -6.63 -16.65
N THR A 63 -10.62 -6.96 -16.29
CA THR A 63 -11.86 -6.65 -17.02
C THR A 63 -12.86 -5.84 -16.21
N ASN A 64 -12.65 -5.70 -14.89
CA ASN A 64 -13.55 -4.97 -14.00
C ASN A 64 -12.95 -3.64 -13.52
N GLU A 65 -13.61 -3.03 -12.53
CA GLU A 65 -13.30 -1.71 -12.00
C GLU A 65 -12.14 -1.67 -11.00
N LEU A 66 -11.59 -2.82 -10.56
CA LEU A 66 -10.56 -2.85 -9.54
C LEU A 66 -9.14 -2.95 -10.11
N ILE A 67 -8.24 -2.21 -9.47
CA ILE A 67 -6.79 -2.31 -9.63
C ILE A 67 -6.22 -2.75 -8.28
N CYS A 68 -5.49 -3.86 -8.28
CA CYS A 68 -4.79 -4.40 -7.11
C CYS A 68 -3.29 -4.23 -7.26
N LEU A 69 -2.61 -3.88 -6.16
CA LEU A 69 -1.16 -3.76 -6.08
C LEU A 69 -0.61 -4.90 -5.23
N ALA A 70 0.37 -5.61 -5.76
CA ALA A 70 1.14 -6.59 -5.03
C ALA A 70 1.97 -5.94 -3.91
N ASP A 71 2.39 -6.79 -3.00
CA ASP A 71 3.24 -6.46 -1.87
C ASP A 71 4.60 -5.91 -2.33
N ASP A 72 5.14 -4.89 -1.65
CA ASP A 72 6.47 -4.36 -1.92
C ASP A 72 7.51 -5.40 -1.48
N PRO A 73 8.32 -6.00 -2.38
CA PRO A 73 9.25 -7.07 -2.02
C PRO A 73 10.27 -6.68 -0.95
N ALA A 74 10.50 -5.39 -0.72
CA ALA A 74 11.42 -4.88 0.29
C ALA A 74 10.79 -4.73 1.70
N GLN A 75 9.48 -4.87 1.84
CA GLN A 75 8.80 -4.72 3.13
C GLN A 75 8.68 -6.05 3.89
N LYS A 76 8.46 -5.95 5.21
CA LYS A 76 8.19 -7.11 6.06
C LYS A 76 6.69 -7.33 6.20
N GLY A 77 6.28 -8.58 6.37
CA GLY A 77 4.86 -8.94 6.39
C GLY A 77 4.19 -8.74 5.04
N LEU A 78 2.88 -8.52 5.08
CA LEU A 78 2.05 -8.31 3.91
C LEU A 78 1.36 -6.95 4.00
N SER A 79 1.35 -6.20 2.91
CA SER A 79 0.54 -5.02 2.69
C SER A 79 0.18 -4.90 1.21
N VAL A 80 -1.00 -5.38 0.86
CA VAL A 80 -1.60 -5.30 -0.48
C VAL A 80 -2.83 -4.40 -0.45
N SER A 81 -3.16 -3.81 -1.60
CA SER A 81 -4.35 -2.97 -1.71
C SER A 81 -5.04 -3.13 -3.04
N CYS A 82 -6.36 -2.98 -3.06
CA CYS A 82 -7.16 -2.92 -4.27
C CYS A 82 -8.05 -1.67 -4.23
N TYR A 83 -8.10 -0.90 -5.31
CA TYR A 83 -8.90 0.32 -5.38
C TYR A 83 -9.64 0.43 -6.70
N HIS A 84 -10.69 1.25 -6.71
CA HIS A 84 -11.41 1.57 -7.93
C HIS A 84 -10.49 2.28 -8.93
N ARG A 85 -10.50 1.87 -10.19
CA ARG A 85 -9.60 2.35 -11.25
C ARG A 85 -9.56 3.88 -11.42
N ASP A 86 -10.65 4.56 -11.12
CA ASP A 86 -10.71 6.02 -11.23
C ASP A 86 -9.86 6.75 -10.16
N LEU A 87 -9.43 6.05 -9.10
CA LEU A 87 -8.41 6.53 -8.16
C LEU A 87 -6.97 6.38 -8.67
N ASP A 88 -6.73 5.61 -9.74
CA ASP A 88 -5.36 5.30 -10.18
C ASP A 88 -4.53 6.54 -10.53
N PRO A 89 -5.04 7.58 -11.22
CA PRO A 89 -4.23 8.77 -11.49
C PRO A 89 -3.65 9.37 -10.20
N PHE A 90 -4.48 9.47 -9.16
CA PHE A 90 -4.05 9.93 -7.85
C PHE A 90 -3.02 8.98 -7.23
N MET A 91 -3.31 7.68 -7.19
CA MET A 91 -2.44 6.67 -6.57
C MET A 91 -1.09 6.55 -7.29
N GLU A 92 -1.10 6.54 -8.62
CA GLU A 92 0.07 6.47 -9.49
C GLU A 92 1.00 7.64 -9.26
N ARG A 93 0.43 8.84 -9.16
CA ARG A 93 1.24 10.02 -8.87
C ARG A 93 1.99 9.88 -7.56
N GLY A 94 1.37 9.30 -6.53
CA GLY A 94 2.04 8.97 -5.27
C GLY A 94 3.20 7.98 -5.43
N ARG A 95 3.04 6.93 -6.25
CA ARG A 95 4.10 5.95 -6.53
C ARG A 95 5.27 6.57 -7.30
N ILE A 96 4.99 7.39 -8.30
CA ILE A 96 6.02 8.10 -9.09
C ILE A 96 6.84 9.00 -8.16
N LEU A 97 6.20 9.83 -7.34
CA LEU A 97 6.90 10.72 -6.42
C LEU A 97 7.73 9.94 -5.37
N LYS A 98 7.21 8.81 -4.87
CA LYS A 98 7.97 7.92 -3.97
C LYS A 98 9.23 7.37 -4.67
N LYS A 99 9.10 6.94 -5.92
CA LYS A 99 10.23 6.46 -6.74
C LYS A 99 11.27 7.55 -6.99
N ASP A 100 10.83 8.80 -7.11
CA ASP A 100 11.69 9.99 -7.22
C ASP A 100 12.34 10.40 -5.87
N GLY A 101 12.20 9.60 -4.82
CA GLY A 101 12.84 9.80 -3.52
C GLY A 101 12.16 10.85 -2.63
N LYS A 102 10.94 11.27 -2.96
CA LYS A 102 10.19 12.27 -2.18
C LYS A 102 9.71 11.69 -0.85
N LYS A 103 9.79 12.48 0.22
CA LYS A 103 9.30 12.07 1.54
C LYS A 103 7.77 12.15 1.60
N PRO A 104 7.10 11.42 2.52
CA PRO A 104 5.64 11.40 2.61
C PRO A 104 4.96 12.77 2.67
N ALA A 105 5.50 13.70 3.47
CA ALA A 105 4.97 15.06 3.58
C ALA A 105 5.09 15.85 2.26
N GLU A 106 6.20 15.67 1.53
CA GLU A 106 6.40 16.30 0.22
C GLU A 106 5.43 15.72 -0.82
N ILE A 107 5.25 14.39 -0.83
CA ILE A 107 4.30 13.71 -1.72
C ILE A 107 2.88 14.26 -1.51
N LEU A 108 2.47 14.42 -0.25
CA LEU A 108 1.16 14.95 0.10
C LEU A 108 1.00 16.40 -0.38
N ALA A 109 1.96 17.26 -0.09
CA ALA A 109 1.92 18.67 -0.51
C ALA A 109 1.91 18.83 -2.05
N MET A 110 2.73 18.05 -2.76
CA MET A 110 2.77 18.10 -4.23
C MET A 110 1.45 17.63 -4.85
N ARG A 111 0.90 16.50 -4.39
CA ARG A 111 -0.39 16.01 -4.89
C ARG A 111 -1.51 16.99 -4.59
N GLU A 112 -1.52 17.60 -3.41
CA GLU A 112 -2.49 18.65 -3.09
C GLU A 112 -2.40 19.83 -4.06
N GLN A 113 -1.19 20.33 -4.33
CA GLN A 113 -1.01 21.43 -5.28
C GLN A 113 -1.41 21.02 -6.69
N GLU A 114 -1.07 19.82 -7.15
CA GLU A 114 -1.43 19.33 -8.48
C GLU A 114 -2.94 19.16 -8.64
N VAL A 115 -3.67 18.78 -7.58
CA VAL A 115 -5.14 18.75 -7.62
C VAL A 115 -5.72 20.17 -7.67
N LYS A 116 -5.20 21.11 -6.87
CA LYS A 116 -5.63 22.53 -6.93
C LYS A 116 -5.40 23.14 -8.30
N ASP A 117 -4.28 22.80 -8.93
CA ASP A 117 -3.91 23.20 -10.29
C ASP A 117 -4.68 22.43 -11.39
N LYS A 118 -5.53 21.46 -11.02
CA LYS A 118 -6.26 20.57 -11.94
C LYS A 118 -5.35 19.71 -12.84
N LYS A 119 -4.08 19.54 -12.47
CA LYS A 119 -3.12 18.64 -13.14
C LYS A 119 -3.27 17.19 -12.69
N LEU A 120 -3.74 17.00 -11.46
CA LEU A 120 -4.05 15.68 -10.89
C LEU A 120 -5.55 15.59 -10.62
N THR A 121 -6.19 14.58 -11.20
CA THR A 121 -7.64 14.39 -11.07
C THR A 121 -7.95 13.49 -9.88
N MET A 122 -8.95 13.89 -9.09
CA MET A 122 -9.63 13.02 -8.13
C MET A 122 -10.94 12.50 -8.74
N PRO A 123 -11.43 11.32 -8.35
CA PRO A 123 -12.74 10.85 -8.75
C PRO A 123 -13.84 11.84 -8.39
N THR A 124 -14.84 12.00 -9.25
CA THR A 124 -16.01 12.85 -9.00
C THR A 124 -17.12 12.13 -8.24
N HIS A 125 -16.94 10.84 -7.96
CA HIS A 125 -17.86 10.00 -7.21
C HIS A 125 -17.12 9.25 -6.10
N PRO A 126 -17.84 8.76 -5.07
CA PRO A 126 -17.23 7.92 -4.05
C PRO A 126 -16.47 6.75 -4.68
N SER A 127 -15.24 6.54 -4.22
CA SER A 127 -14.35 5.52 -4.78
C SER A 127 -13.67 4.74 -3.68
N THR A 128 -13.73 3.41 -3.75
CA THR A 128 -13.25 2.52 -2.70
C THR A 128 -11.77 2.20 -2.83
N LEU A 129 -11.14 1.99 -1.68
CA LEU A 129 -9.87 1.31 -1.53
C LEU A 129 -9.99 0.30 -0.39
N PHE A 130 -9.54 -0.92 -0.65
CA PHE A 130 -9.40 -2.01 0.30
C PHE A 130 -7.91 -2.21 0.57
N SER A 131 -7.52 -2.36 1.83
CA SER A 131 -6.15 -2.63 2.24
C SER A 131 -6.12 -3.87 3.10
N TYR A 132 -5.33 -4.87 2.70
CA TYR A 132 -5.15 -6.10 3.46
C TYR A 132 -3.71 -6.21 3.92
N THR A 133 -3.53 -6.36 5.23
CA THR A 133 -2.21 -6.38 5.86
C THR A 133 -2.04 -7.54 6.81
N ALA A 134 -0.85 -8.11 6.90
CA ALA A 134 -0.49 -9.12 7.90
C ALA A 134 0.92 -8.85 8.44
N LYS A 135 1.20 -9.30 9.67
CA LYS A 135 2.55 -9.19 10.24
C LYS A 135 3.48 -10.22 9.57
N ASP A 136 4.79 -10.00 9.73
CA ASP A 136 5.84 -10.87 9.18
C ASP A 136 5.67 -12.35 9.56
N GLY A 137 5.33 -12.65 10.82
CA GLY A 137 5.12 -14.03 11.28
C GLY A 137 3.81 -14.68 10.83
N ASP A 138 2.90 -13.88 10.28
CA ASP A 138 1.54 -14.29 9.89
C ASP A 138 1.37 -14.41 8.38
N PHE A 139 2.44 -14.19 7.61
CA PHE A 139 2.45 -14.30 6.15
C PHE A 139 3.59 -15.19 5.68
N ASP A 140 3.27 -16.24 4.91
CA ASP A 140 4.25 -17.04 4.20
C ASP A 140 4.34 -16.57 2.75
N ALA A 141 5.43 -15.87 2.41
CA ALA A 141 5.65 -15.35 1.06
C ALA A 141 5.86 -16.45 -0.01
N THR A 142 6.21 -17.67 0.39
CA THR A 142 6.41 -18.81 -0.51
C THR A 142 5.08 -19.43 -0.91
N THR A 143 4.20 -19.66 0.07
CA THR A 143 2.89 -20.32 -0.15
C THR A 143 1.76 -19.32 -0.39
N GLY A 144 1.95 -18.06 0.00
CA GLY A 144 0.94 -17.00 -0.04
C GLY A 144 -0.12 -17.15 1.05
N GLU A 145 0.10 -18.02 2.04
CA GLU A 145 -0.82 -18.22 3.17
C GLU A 145 -0.71 -17.07 4.17
N VAL A 146 -1.87 -16.64 4.68
CA VAL A 146 -1.98 -15.57 5.66
C VAL A 146 -2.78 -16.09 6.86
N LYS A 147 -2.17 -16.11 8.04
CA LYS A 147 -2.77 -16.66 9.27
C LYS A 147 -3.67 -15.65 9.96
N ASP A 148 -3.15 -14.45 10.17
CA ASP A 148 -3.84 -13.33 10.84
C ASP A 148 -3.67 -12.06 9.99
N GLY A 149 -4.58 -11.90 9.04
CA GLY A 149 -4.61 -10.73 8.16
C GLY A 149 -5.78 -9.81 8.50
N TYR A 150 -5.56 -8.52 8.36
CA TYR A 150 -6.52 -7.47 8.67
C TYR A 150 -6.92 -6.71 7.42
N LEU A 151 -8.23 -6.67 7.15
CA LEU A 151 -8.81 -5.94 6.03
C LEU A 151 -9.40 -4.61 6.52
N ARG A 152 -8.89 -3.50 5.98
CA ARG A 152 -9.39 -2.13 6.20
C ARG A 152 -10.07 -1.62 4.93
N TYR A 153 -11.10 -0.79 5.11
CA TYR A 153 -11.80 -0.14 4.01
C TYR A 153 -11.65 1.37 4.07
N VAL A 154 -11.54 1.97 2.89
CA VAL A 154 -11.49 3.41 2.68
C VAL A 154 -12.47 3.75 1.56
N VAL A 155 -13.25 4.81 1.74
CA VAL A 155 -14.09 5.38 0.67
C VAL A 155 -13.69 6.83 0.49
N TYR A 156 -12.99 7.13 -0.60
CA TYR A 156 -12.66 8.50 -0.97
C TYR A 156 -13.93 9.26 -1.33
N ILE A 157 -14.11 10.42 -0.70
CA ILE A 157 -15.23 11.35 -0.88
C ILE A 157 -14.65 12.77 -0.97
N PRO A 158 -13.95 13.12 -2.07
CA PRO A 158 -13.22 14.39 -2.19
C PRO A 158 -14.04 15.61 -1.78
N TYR A 159 -13.42 16.48 -0.96
CA TYR A 159 -13.99 17.73 -0.44
C TYR A 159 -15.19 17.62 0.52
N ALA A 160 -15.63 16.40 0.85
CA ALA A 160 -16.63 16.21 1.89
C ALA A 160 -16.10 16.66 3.26
N THR A 161 -16.98 17.25 4.08
CA THR A 161 -16.71 17.65 5.47
C THR A 161 -17.51 16.80 6.46
N ALA A 162 -17.21 16.94 7.75
CA ALA A 162 -17.99 16.31 8.81
C ALA A 162 -19.46 16.79 8.78
N GLU A 163 -19.70 18.07 8.52
CA GLU A 163 -21.04 18.67 8.43
C GLU A 163 -21.82 18.13 7.22
N SER A 164 -21.15 17.95 6.07
CA SER A 164 -21.81 17.47 4.85
C SER A 164 -22.17 15.98 4.91
N THR A 165 -21.46 15.19 5.73
CA THR A 165 -21.63 13.73 5.79
C THR A 165 -22.26 13.23 7.09
N GLY A 166 -22.21 14.03 8.16
CA GLY A 166 -22.54 13.60 9.52
C GLY A 166 -21.50 12.68 10.16
N LEU A 167 -20.37 12.41 9.51
CA LEU A 167 -19.33 11.53 10.05
C LEU A 167 -18.51 12.26 11.14
N PRO A 168 -18.17 11.57 12.24
CA PRO A 168 -17.27 12.12 13.23
C PRO A 168 -15.83 12.19 12.69
N LEU A 169 -14.97 12.99 13.33
CA LEU A 169 -13.55 13.09 12.98
C LEU A 169 -12.70 11.92 13.49
N LYS A 170 -13.27 11.07 14.35
CA LYS A 170 -12.64 9.89 14.93
C LYS A 170 -13.71 8.85 15.28
N PRO A 171 -13.38 7.55 15.28
CA PRO A 171 -14.31 6.51 15.71
C PRO A 171 -14.39 6.45 17.24
N GLU A 172 -15.56 6.13 17.78
CA GLU A 172 -15.77 5.91 19.23
C GLU A 172 -15.91 4.43 19.58
N ALA A 173 -16.09 3.55 18.59
CA ALA A 173 -16.18 2.11 18.76
C ALA A 173 -15.50 1.36 17.59
N PRO A 174 -15.05 0.10 17.79
CA PRO A 174 -14.58 -0.74 16.69
C PRO A 174 -15.63 -0.86 15.58
N GLY A 175 -15.20 -0.73 14.32
CA GLY A 175 -16.11 -0.75 13.17
C GLY A 175 -16.81 0.58 12.86
N MET A 176 -16.79 1.57 13.76
CA MET A 176 -17.47 2.85 13.52
C MET A 176 -16.77 3.62 12.39
N PRO A 177 -17.49 4.08 11.35
CA PRO A 177 -16.92 4.92 10.30
C PRO A 177 -16.61 6.33 10.80
N TRP A 178 -15.55 6.94 10.28
CA TRP A 178 -15.21 8.34 10.55
C TRP A 178 -14.62 8.99 9.30
N ILE A 179 -14.67 10.32 9.22
CA ILE A 179 -14.05 11.07 8.12
C ILE A 179 -12.62 11.48 8.49
N MET A 180 -11.70 11.26 7.57
CA MET A 180 -10.32 11.74 7.66
C MET A 180 -10.10 12.83 6.60
N ASP A 181 -9.32 13.85 6.97
CA ASP A 181 -8.99 15.01 6.13
C ASP A 181 -10.20 15.74 5.51
N PRO A 182 -11.23 16.08 6.33
CA PRO A 182 -12.43 16.75 5.84
C PRO A 182 -12.11 18.05 5.10
N GLY A 183 -12.86 18.33 4.03
CA GLY A 183 -12.71 19.53 3.20
C GLY A 183 -11.51 19.51 2.24
N THR A 184 -10.73 18.43 2.21
CA THR A 184 -9.59 18.29 1.31
C THR A 184 -9.91 17.41 0.11
N HIS A 185 -9.10 17.49 -0.95
CA HIS A 185 -9.22 16.63 -2.14
C HIS A 185 -9.17 15.13 -1.80
N ARG A 186 -8.56 14.75 -0.68
CA ARG A 186 -8.40 13.37 -0.23
C ARG A 186 -9.29 13.02 0.96
N ALA A 187 -10.32 13.82 1.25
CA ALA A 187 -11.30 13.48 2.27
C ALA A 187 -11.82 12.05 2.04
N HIS A 188 -11.85 11.23 3.09
CA HIS A 188 -12.24 9.83 2.97
C HIS A 188 -12.88 9.28 4.24
N ILE A 189 -13.82 8.36 4.04
CA ILE A 189 -14.41 7.55 5.10
C ILE A 189 -13.43 6.43 5.42
N MET A 190 -13.04 6.34 6.67
CA MET A 190 -12.26 5.24 7.21
C MET A 190 -13.17 4.25 7.90
N ILE A 191 -12.98 2.96 7.61
CA ILE A 191 -13.71 1.87 8.25
C ILE A 191 -12.68 0.82 8.67
N ASN A 192 -12.53 0.68 9.98
CA ASN A 192 -11.71 -0.35 10.60
C ASN A 192 -12.65 -1.39 11.21
N PRO A 193 -12.89 -2.53 10.54
CA PRO A 193 -13.70 -3.60 11.10
C PRO A 193 -13.19 -4.01 12.49
N PRO A 194 -14.08 -4.43 13.39
CA PRO A 194 -13.66 -5.12 14.60
C PRO A 194 -12.75 -6.30 14.20
N VAL A 195 -11.67 -6.51 14.95
CA VAL A 195 -10.82 -7.68 14.75
C VAL A 195 -11.67 -8.91 15.04
N SER A 196 -12.02 -9.66 14.01
CA SER A 196 -12.76 -10.91 14.19
C SER A 196 -11.80 -11.96 14.73
N THR A 197 -12.12 -12.55 15.88
CA THR A 197 -11.37 -13.69 16.44
C THR A 197 -11.65 -15.01 15.71
N THR A 198 -12.43 -14.99 14.61
CA THR A 198 -12.97 -16.21 13.97
C THR A 198 -12.96 -16.22 12.43
N ALA A 199 -12.49 -15.18 11.74
CA ALA A 199 -12.51 -15.14 10.28
C ALA A 199 -11.16 -15.56 9.68
N HIS A 200 -10.95 -16.87 9.50
CA HIS A 200 -9.98 -17.37 8.53
C HIS A 200 -10.58 -17.16 7.14
N HIS A 201 -9.93 -16.33 6.32
CA HIS A 201 -10.25 -16.13 4.90
C HIS A 201 -9.46 -17.08 4.02
#